data_AF-A0A535R740-F1
#
_entry.id   AF-A0A535R740-F1
#
_cell.length_a   1.000
_cell.length_b   1.000
_cell.length_c   1.000
_cell.angle_alpha   90.00
_cell.angle_beta   90.00
_cell.angle_gamma   90.00
#
_symmetry.space_group_name_H-M   'P 1'
#
loop_
_entity.id
_entity.type
_entity.pdbx_description
1 polymer ?
#
loop_
_entity_poly.entity_id
_entity_poly.type
_entity_poly.pdbx_seq_one_letter_code
_entity_poly.pdbx_strand_id
1 'polypeptide(L)'
;SFPILLTGTNSVGIVYHWGLQYLFEHGARDAGFTSLITLVAECDDSYLDGSQGLAITRDDVYAALDSAAGGKVTEGCVGAGTGMQLFDFKGGIGTSSRIVQVAKTPYTVGALVLTNFGSRHELRVDGVAVGRMLAEELPRGGTSEGSCIVVLATDAPLNARQCERLAKRAALGLARTGSTARDGSGEIIVAFATANRLPAHAGAEITIRTLIDGSSEGGTSALNELFTGAIEATEEAIYNALAAAVTTRGVEGHVLYAIPHDRLRECLAH
;
A
#
# COMPACT_ATOMS: atom_id res chain seq x y z
N SER A 1 -8.65 -2.25 -18.00
CA SER A 1 -8.64 -2.28 -16.52
C SER A 1 -8.44 -0.86 -16.04
N PHE A 2 -8.97 -0.50 -14.88
CA PHE A 2 -8.80 0.84 -14.29
C PHE A 2 -7.70 0.83 -13.22
N PRO A 3 -6.79 1.82 -13.20
CA PRO A 3 -5.67 1.87 -12.27
C PRO A 3 -6.10 2.35 -10.88
N ILE A 4 -5.29 2.00 -9.88
CA ILE A 4 -5.25 2.66 -8.58
C ILE A 4 -4.03 3.58 -8.60
N LEU A 5 -4.23 4.87 -8.39
CA LEU A 5 -3.17 5.88 -8.41
C LEU A 5 -2.83 6.29 -6.98
N LEU A 6 -1.54 6.33 -6.66
CA LEU A 6 -1.01 6.78 -5.37
C LEU A 6 -0.16 8.03 -5.59
N THR A 7 -0.22 9.01 -4.68
CA THR A 7 0.51 10.29 -4.82
C THR A 7 0.66 11.02 -3.47
N GLY A 8 1.36 12.17 -3.45
CA GLY A 8 1.32 13.12 -2.33
C GLY A 8 -0.03 13.87 -2.20
N THR A 9 -0.42 14.26 -0.99
CA THR A 9 -1.74 14.84 -0.65
C THR A 9 -2.21 15.94 -1.59
N ASN A 10 -1.37 16.97 -1.79
CA ASN A 10 -1.75 18.15 -2.59
C ASN A 10 -1.80 17.86 -4.10
N SER A 11 -1.36 16.68 -4.53
CA SER A 11 -1.36 16.27 -5.94
C SER A 11 -2.59 15.43 -6.33
N VAL A 12 -3.47 15.06 -5.39
CA VAL A 12 -4.66 14.22 -5.68
C VAL A 12 -5.49 14.78 -6.83
N GLY A 13 -5.78 16.09 -6.83
CA GLY A 13 -6.61 16.71 -7.87
C GLY A 13 -5.98 16.63 -9.27
N ILE A 14 -4.68 16.87 -9.37
CA ILE A 14 -3.91 16.82 -10.63
C ILE A 14 -3.80 15.38 -11.13
N VAL A 15 -3.50 14.43 -10.24
CA VAL A 15 -3.39 13.01 -10.58
C VAL A 15 -4.75 12.44 -11.01
N TYR A 16 -5.84 12.84 -10.34
CA TYR A 16 -7.20 12.48 -10.74
C TYR A 16 -7.51 13.01 -12.14
N HIS A 17 -7.26 14.30 -12.38
CA HIS A 17 -7.56 14.96 -13.65
C HIS A 17 -6.82 14.29 -14.82
N TRP A 18 -5.50 14.16 -14.72
CA TRP A 18 -4.70 13.58 -15.80
C TRP A 18 -4.89 12.07 -15.94
N GLY A 19 -5.11 11.33 -14.83
CA GLY A 19 -5.45 9.92 -14.88
C GLY A 19 -6.79 9.66 -15.58
N LEU A 20 -7.81 10.48 -15.29
CA LEU A 20 -9.09 10.41 -15.98
C LEU A 20 -8.94 10.71 -17.48
N GLN A 21 -8.19 11.75 -17.83
CA GLN A 21 -7.94 12.10 -19.23
C GLN A 21 -7.20 10.97 -19.95
N TYR A 22 -6.15 10.41 -19.34
CA TYR A 22 -5.40 9.28 -19.89
C TYR A 22 -6.33 8.11 -20.22
N LEU A 23 -7.23 7.73 -19.30
CA LEU A 23 -8.15 6.61 -19.53
C LEU A 23 -9.09 6.85 -20.72
N PHE A 24 -9.59 8.07 -20.90
CA PHE A 24 -10.40 8.43 -22.06
C PHE A 24 -9.62 8.42 -23.36
N GLU A 25 -8.35 8.83 -23.36
CA GLU A 25 -7.46 8.78 -24.52
C GLU A 25 -7.04 7.34 -24.87
N HIS A 26 -7.00 6.44 -23.88
CA HIS A 26 -6.52 5.06 -24.02
C HIS A 26 -7.65 4.01 -24.01
N GLY A 27 -8.72 4.32 -24.76
CA GLY A 27 -9.74 3.33 -25.13
C GLY A 27 -11.01 3.30 -24.26
N ALA A 28 -11.11 4.10 -23.20
CA ALA A 28 -12.38 4.14 -22.45
C ALA A 28 -13.53 4.73 -23.28
N ARG A 29 -13.25 5.71 -24.17
CA ARG A 29 -14.25 6.24 -25.11
C ARG A 29 -14.74 5.15 -26.07
N ASP A 30 -13.81 4.41 -26.66
CA ASP A 30 -14.12 3.33 -27.61
C ASP A 30 -14.86 2.19 -26.94
N ALA A 31 -14.59 1.96 -25.65
CA ALA A 31 -15.31 0.99 -24.84
C ALA A 31 -16.71 1.48 -24.42
N GLY A 32 -17.15 2.69 -24.78
CA GLY A 32 -18.50 3.21 -24.52
C GLY A 32 -18.66 3.99 -23.21
N PHE A 33 -17.58 4.24 -22.46
CA PHE A 33 -17.66 4.99 -21.22
C PHE A 33 -17.85 6.50 -21.49
N THR A 34 -18.85 7.09 -20.84
CA THR A 34 -19.13 8.53 -20.86
C THR A 34 -18.76 9.24 -19.56
N SER A 35 -18.57 8.47 -18.49
CA SER A 35 -18.12 8.91 -17.18
C SER A 35 -17.30 7.80 -16.53
N LEU A 36 -16.27 8.18 -15.78
CA LEU A 36 -15.41 7.28 -15.02
C LEU A 36 -15.12 7.89 -13.66
N ILE A 37 -14.89 7.03 -12.68
CA ILE A 37 -14.46 7.42 -11.33
C ILE A 37 -13.07 6.80 -11.12
N THR A 38 -12.04 7.63 -11.23
CA THR A 38 -10.65 7.21 -11.01
C THR A 38 -10.37 7.09 -9.51
N LEU A 39 -9.71 6.01 -9.09
CA LEU A 39 -9.30 5.83 -7.70
C LEU A 39 -7.92 6.45 -7.51
N VAL A 40 -7.86 7.51 -6.70
CA VAL A 40 -6.63 8.18 -6.27
C VAL A 40 -6.58 8.17 -4.76
N ALA A 41 -5.46 7.76 -4.19
CA ALA A 41 -5.19 7.80 -2.76
C ALA A 41 -3.84 8.46 -2.49
N GLU A 42 -3.60 8.89 -1.26
CA GLU A 42 -2.47 9.75 -0.95
C GLU A 42 -1.86 9.50 0.43
N CYS A 43 -0.66 10.05 0.60
CA CYS A 43 -0.04 10.32 1.89
C CYS A 43 0.64 11.70 1.85
N ASP A 44 0.85 12.33 3.00
CA ASP A 44 1.48 13.67 3.07
C ASP A 44 3.02 13.62 3.10
N ASP A 45 3.65 14.06 2.02
CA ASP A 45 5.11 14.20 1.87
C ASP A 45 5.65 15.59 2.24
N SER A 46 4.85 16.44 2.90
CA SER A 46 5.19 17.84 3.20
C SER A 46 6.52 18.04 3.93
N TYR A 47 6.99 17.07 4.70
CA TYR A 47 8.28 17.19 5.37
C TYR A 47 9.46 17.26 4.39
N LEU A 48 9.48 16.44 3.34
CA LEU A 48 10.56 16.45 2.34
C LEU A 48 10.25 17.30 1.12
N ASP A 49 9.00 17.32 0.67
CA ASP A 49 8.58 18.06 -0.53
C ASP A 49 8.21 19.53 -0.24
N GLY A 50 7.70 19.81 0.95
CA GLY A 50 7.07 21.08 1.30
C GLY A 50 5.61 21.19 0.83
N SER A 51 5.13 20.29 -0.05
CA SER A 51 3.76 20.12 -0.55
C SER A 51 3.11 21.34 -1.26
N GLN A 52 3.73 22.51 -1.25
CA GLN A 52 3.18 23.75 -1.80
C GLN A 52 3.49 23.94 -3.29
N GLY A 53 4.45 23.19 -3.83
CA GLY A 53 4.94 23.37 -5.20
C GLY A 53 4.04 22.78 -6.29
N LEU A 54 3.10 21.89 -5.94
CA LEU A 54 2.22 21.17 -6.88
C LEU A 54 3.00 20.63 -8.11
N ALA A 55 4.14 20.01 -7.85
CA ALA A 55 5.15 19.73 -8.88
C ALA A 55 4.75 18.65 -9.89
N ILE A 56 3.79 17.79 -9.55
CA ILE A 56 3.34 16.70 -10.43
C ILE A 56 2.70 17.26 -11.70
N THR A 57 3.18 16.82 -12.85
CA THR A 57 2.71 17.24 -14.17
C THR A 57 1.86 16.17 -14.84
N ARG A 58 1.26 16.51 -15.99
CA ARG A 58 0.62 15.53 -16.88
C ARG A 58 1.59 14.41 -17.26
N ASP A 59 2.81 14.78 -17.65
CA ASP A 59 3.76 13.83 -18.22
C ASP A 59 4.24 12.84 -17.16
N ASP A 60 4.34 13.25 -15.89
CA ASP A 60 4.62 12.34 -14.76
C ASP A 60 3.51 11.29 -14.59
N VAL A 61 2.25 11.72 -14.65
CA VAL A 61 1.09 10.80 -14.52
C VAL A 61 1.04 9.83 -15.70
N TYR A 62 1.27 10.31 -16.91
CA TYR A 62 1.26 9.48 -18.12
C TYR A 62 2.41 8.49 -18.11
N ALA A 63 3.63 8.93 -17.77
CA ALA A 63 4.79 8.07 -17.66
C ALA A 63 4.58 6.94 -16.63
N ALA A 64 3.95 7.24 -15.49
CA ALA A 64 3.61 6.23 -14.49
C ALA A 64 2.59 5.19 -15.02
N LEU A 65 1.60 5.62 -15.81
CA LEU A 65 0.59 4.75 -16.40
C LEU A 65 1.15 3.90 -17.55
N ASP A 66 1.97 4.50 -18.42
CA ASP A 66 2.60 3.84 -19.58
C ASP A 66 3.67 2.82 -19.15
N SER A 67 4.38 3.09 -18.06
CA SER A 67 5.45 2.20 -17.56
C SER A 67 4.95 1.05 -16.67
N ALA A 68 3.66 1.01 -16.33
CA ALA A 68 3.08 -0.02 -15.48
C ALA A 68 3.24 -1.41 -16.11
N ALA A 69 4.01 -2.28 -15.45
CA ALA A 69 4.31 -3.62 -15.92
C ALA A 69 4.25 -4.65 -14.78
N GLY A 70 4.07 -5.92 -15.14
CA GLY A 70 4.27 -7.03 -14.21
C GLY A 70 5.75 -7.29 -13.93
N GLY A 71 6.04 -8.27 -13.06
CA GLY A 71 7.41 -8.63 -12.68
C GLY A 71 7.84 -8.00 -11.37
N LYS A 72 9.15 -7.73 -11.21
CA LYS A 72 9.68 -7.13 -9.99
C LYS A 72 9.20 -5.69 -9.86
N VAL A 73 8.71 -5.34 -8.67
CA VAL A 73 8.30 -3.98 -8.32
C VAL A 73 9.48 -3.29 -7.64
N THR A 74 9.74 -2.03 -8.00
CA THR A 74 10.77 -1.23 -7.31
C THR A 74 10.20 -0.69 -6.01
N GLU A 75 11.00 -0.76 -4.93
CA GLU A 75 10.61 -0.37 -3.57
C GLU A 75 11.46 0.80 -3.06
N GLY A 76 11.07 1.35 -1.90
CA GLY A 76 11.74 2.48 -1.26
C GLY A 76 11.25 3.82 -1.77
N CYS A 77 12.17 4.73 -2.05
CA CYS A 77 11.90 6.14 -2.33
C CYS A 77 11.55 6.39 -3.81
N VAL A 78 10.47 5.77 -4.29
CA VAL A 78 10.04 5.83 -5.70
C VAL A 78 8.56 6.19 -5.83
N GLY A 79 8.21 6.85 -6.94
CA GLY A 79 6.83 7.26 -7.21
C GLY A 79 6.25 8.08 -6.05
N ALA A 80 5.06 7.70 -5.59
CA ALA A 80 4.42 8.31 -4.42
C ALA A 80 5.24 8.17 -3.13
N GLY A 81 6.11 7.16 -3.01
CA GLY A 81 6.94 6.94 -1.81
C GLY A 81 8.15 7.87 -1.70
N THR A 82 8.40 8.72 -2.70
CA THR A 82 9.63 9.53 -2.81
C THR A 82 9.84 10.40 -1.57
N GLY A 83 8.82 11.15 -1.13
CA GLY A 83 8.91 12.06 0.00
C GLY A 83 8.50 11.50 1.37
N MET A 84 8.11 10.22 1.45
CA MET A 84 7.42 9.69 2.64
C MET A 84 8.34 9.31 3.82
N GLN A 85 7.76 9.27 5.03
CA GLN A 85 8.41 8.94 6.31
C GLN A 85 7.80 7.69 6.96
N LEU A 86 8.59 6.81 7.56
CA LEU A 86 8.07 5.64 8.28
C LEU A 86 8.78 5.47 9.63
N PHE A 87 8.05 5.56 10.74
CA PHE A 87 8.59 5.45 12.11
C PHE A 87 9.79 6.38 12.38
N ASP A 88 9.67 7.65 11.98
CA ASP A 88 10.73 8.67 11.97
C ASP A 88 11.98 8.32 11.15
N PHE A 89 11.95 7.27 10.33
CA PHE A 89 12.94 6.96 9.31
C PHE A 89 12.40 7.34 7.93
N LYS A 90 13.23 7.24 6.89
CA LYS A 90 12.75 7.32 5.52
C LYS A 90 11.78 6.16 5.26
N GLY A 91 10.59 6.49 4.76
CA GLY A 91 9.59 5.53 4.28
C GLY A 91 9.54 5.47 2.75
N GLY A 92 8.46 4.91 2.23
CA GLY A 92 8.20 4.87 0.80
C GLY A 92 7.28 3.74 0.37
N ILE A 93 7.55 3.18 -0.81
CA ILE A 93 6.82 2.03 -1.36
C ILE A 93 7.42 0.74 -0.81
N GLY A 94 6.56 -0.19 -0.42
CA GLY A 94 6.97 -1.57 -0.19
C GLY A 94 5.94 -2.55 -0.70
N THR A 95 6.35 -3.78 -0.95
CA THR A 95 5.46 -4.85 -1.41
C THR A 95 5.89 -6.20 -0.85
N SER A 96 4.92 -7.09 -0.69
CA SER A 96 5.15 -8.51 -0.39
C SER A 96 3.98 -9.33 -0.89
N SER A 97 4.12 -10.65 -0.91
CA SER A 97 3.05 -11.57 -1.25
C SER A 97 3.13 -12.87 -0.47
N ARG A 98 2.00 -13.58 -0.38
CA ARG A 98 1.86 -14.91 0.18
C ARG A 98 1.13 -15.81 -0.80
N ILE A 99 1.62 -17.04 -0.96
CA ILE A 99 0.84 -18.13 -1.55
C ILE A 99 0.21 -18.89 -0.38
N VAL A 100 -1.12 -18.96 -0.37
CA VAL A 100 -1.90 -19.61 0.69
C VAL A 100 -2.74 -20.75 0.12
N GLN A 101 -2.96 -21.79 0.91
CA GLN A 101 -3.70 -22.98 0.47
C GLN A 101 -5.14 -22.93 0.98
N VAL A 102 -6.10 -22.67 0.10
CA VAL A 102 -7.52 -22.77 0.44
C VAL A 102 -8.02 -24.14 0.01
N ALA A 103 -8.24 -25.03 0.99
CA ALA A 103 -8.43 -26.46 0.78
C ALA A 103 -7.25 -27.10 0.01
N LYS A 104 -7.40 -27.35 -1.29
CA LYS A 104 -6.35 -27.91 -2.16
C LYS A 104 -5.95 -26.96 -3.29
N THR A 105 -6.41 -25.71 -3.24
CA THR A 105 -6.17 -24.72 -4.29
C THR A 105 -5.24 -23.62 -3.76
N PRO A 106 -4.07 -23.40 -4.38
CA PRO A 106 -3.23 -22.27 -4.05
C PRO A 106 -3.87 -20.97 -4.56
N TYR A 107 -3.83 -19.93 -3.73
CA TYR A 107 -4.13 -18.56 -4.11
C TYR A 107 -3.02 -17.63 -3.65
N THR A 108 -2.88 -16.50 -4.33
CA THR A 108 -1.93 -15.44 -4.00
C THR A 108 -2.65 -14.30 -3.30
N VAL A 109 -2.05 -13.77 -2.23
CA VAL A 109 -2.40 -12.49 -1.64
C VAL A 109 -1.17 -11.59 -1.75
N GLY A 110 -1.25 -10.52 -2.53
CA GLY A 110 -0.22 -9.50 -2.66
C GLY A 110 -0.61 -8.22 -1.93
N ALA A 111 0.38 -7.54 -1.36
CA ALA A 111 0.24 -6.23 -0.73
C ALA A 111 1.23 -5.25 -1.38
N LEU A 112 0.77 -4.03 -1.67
CA LEU A 112 1.61 -2.87 -1.96
C LEU A 112 1.22 -1.76 -0.99
N VAL A 113 2.21 -1.15 -0.36
CA VAL A 113 2.01 -0.11 0.66
C VAL A 113 2.69 1.19 0.28
N LEU A 114 2.02 2.30 0.52
CA LEU A 114 2.61 3.64 0.58
C LEU A 114 2.71 4.00 2.07
N THR A 115 3.92 4.05 2.60
CA THR A 115 4.17 4.15 4.04
C THR A 115 4.56 5.57 4.42
N ASN A 116 3.72 6.22 5.23
CA ASN A 116 3.95 7.56 5.73
C ASN A 116 3.55 7.74 7.22
N PHE A 117 3.78 6.77 8.10
CA PHE A 117 3.17 6.75 9.44
C PHE A 117 4.10 6.32 10.57
N GLY A 118 3.61 6.48 11.80
CA GLY A 118 4.19 5.92 13.02
C GLY A 118 5.36 6.73 13.58
N SER A 119 5.62 6.55 14.87
CA SER A 119 6.78 7.11 15.58
C SER A 119 7.84 6.05 15.84
N ARG A 120 9.12 6.46 15.90
CA ARG A 120 10.24 5.52 16.08
C ARG A 120 10.03 4.54 17.21
N HIS A 121 9.64 4.99 18.40
CA HIS A 121 9.47 4.15 19.59
C HIS A 121 8.35 3.09 19.49
N GLU A 122 7.47 3.20 18.50
CA GLU A 122 6.39 2.26 18.22
C GLU A 122 6.85 1.10 17.34
N LEU A 123 7.89 1.30 16.51
CA LEU A 123 8.38 0.33 15.55
C LEU A 123 8.68 -1.02 16.22
N ARG A 124 8.01 -2.04 15.71
CA ARG A 124 8.23 -3.44 16.04
C ARG A 124 8.59 -4.23 14.79
N VAL A 125 9.57 -5.11 14.92
CA VAL A 125 9.96 -6.07 13.89
C VAL A 125 9.93 -7.46 14.52
N ASP A 126 9.07 -8.34 14.01
CA ASP A 126 8.85 -9.68 14.58
C ASP A 126 8.62 -9.67 16.11
N GLY A 127 7.80 -8.72 16.56
CA GLY A 127 7.50 -8.51 17.98
C GLY A 127 8.58 -7.76 18.79
N VAL A 128 9.83 -7.72 18.32
CA VAL A 128 10.94 -7.01 18.96
C VAL A 128 10.72 -5.50 18.85
N ALA A 129 10.84 -4.78 19.98
CA ALA A 129 10.64 -3.32 20.04
C ALA A 129 11.88 -2.54 19.53
N VAL A 130 12.30 -2.84 18.29
CA VAL A 130 13.48 -2.27 17.61
C VAL A 130 13.50 -0.74 17.69
N GLY A 131 12.33 -0.13 17.52
CA GLY A 131 12.16 1.31 17.63
C GLY A 131 12.72 1.94 18.90
N ARG A 132 12.56 1.27 20.04
CA ARG A 132 13.05 1.74 21.35
C ARG A 132 14.56 1.54 21.48
N MET A 133 15.08 0.48 20.89
CA MET A 133 16.52 0.16 20.91
C MET A 133 17.32 1.15 20.06
N LEU A 134 16.71 1.70 18.99
CA LEU A 134 17.33 2.69 18.10
C LEU A 134 17.05 4.16 18.50
N ALA A 135 16.20 4.41 19.50
CA ALA A 135 15.61 5.73 19.74
C ALA A 135 16.62 6.81 20.18
N GLU A 136 17.68 6.43 20.89
CA GLU A 136 18.67 7.36 21.45
C GLU A 136 19.83 7.66 20.48
N GLU A 137 19.98 6.86 19.42
CA GLU A 137 21.19 6.87 18.58
C GLU A 137 21.03 7.66 17.27
N LEU A 138 19.81 8.01 16.89
CA LEU A 138 19.51 8.50 15.54
C LEU A 138 18.67 9.79 15.56
N PRO A 139 18.93 10.75 14.65
CA PRO A 139 18.09 11.92 14.49
C PRO A 139 16.64 11.53 14.22
N ARG A 140 15.67 12.27 14.78
CA ARG A 140 14.25 12.10 14.46
C ARG A 140 13.90 12.92 13.22
N GLY A 141 12.97 12.40 12.41
CA GLY A 141 12.42 13.07 11.24
C GLY A 141 11.37 14.14 11.59
N GLY A 142 10.43 14.35 10.68
CA GLY A 142 9.29 15.26 10.82
C GLY A 142 8.27 14.82 11.87
N THR A 143 7.05 15.37 11.79
CA THR A 143 5.98 15.10 12.75
C THR A 143 5.59 13.62 12.79
N SER A 144 5.10 13.16 13.95
CA SER A 144 4.66 11.78 14.17
C SER A 144 3.25 11.45 13.64
N GLU A 145 2.56 12.44 13.06
CA GLU A 145 1.29 12.25 12.37
C GLU A 145 1.55 11.86 10.92
N GLY A 146 0.66 11.08 10.30
CA GLY A 146 1.02 10.37 9.07
C GLY A 146 -0.13 9.84 8.24
N SER A 147 0.13 8.82 7.42
CA SER A 147 -0.84 8.14 6.59
C SER A 147 -0.25 6.84 6.06
N CYS A 148 -1.11 5.91 5.68
CA CYS A 148 -0.68 4.69 4.99
C CYS A 148 -1.77 4.24 4.04
N ILE A 149 -1.41 4.03 2.78
CA ILE A 149 -2.31 3.37 1.83
C ILE A 149 -1.84 1.93 1.64
N VAL A 150 -2.72 0.98 1.92
CA VAL A 150 -2.48 -0.44 1.64
C VAL A 150 -3.38 -0.88 0.49
N VAL A 151 -2.78 -1.43 -0.56
CA VAL A 151 -3.47 -2.06 -1.68
C VAL A 151 -3.27 -3.57 -1.60
N LEU A 152 -4.34 -4.31 -1.38
CA LEU A 152 -4.36 -5.77 -1.42
C LEU A 152 -4.92 -6.28 -2.74
N ALA A 153 -4.23 -7.25 -3.34
CA ALA A 153 -4.66 -7.96 -4.53
C ALA A 153 -4.70 -9.47 -4.26
N THR A 154 -5.71 -10.16 -4.77
CA THR A 154 -5.74 -11.63 -4.73
C THR A 154 -6.31 -12.22 -6.01
N ASP A 155 -5.87 -13.43 -6.37
CA ASP A 155 -6.47 -14.25 -7.42
C ASP A 155 -7.58 -15.18 -6.87
N ALA A 156 -7.86 -15.16 -5.57
CA ALA A 156 -8.99 -15.85 -4.99
C ALA A 156 -10.33 -15.27 -5.51
N PRO A 157 -11.33 -16.11 -5.80
CA PRO A 157 -12.65 -15.64 -6.21
C PRO A 157 -13.39 -15.06 -5.00
N LEU A 158 -13.29 -13.74 -4.80
CA LEU A 158 -13.97 -13.02 -3.74
C LEU A 158 -15.03 -12.07 -4.32
N ASN A 159 -16.14 -11.92 -3.59
CA ASN A 159 -17.10 -10.83 -3.81
C ASN A 159 -16.71 -9.56 -3.03
N ALA A 160 -17.42 -8.45 -3.26
CA ALA A 160 -17.12 -7.15 -2.65
C ALA A 160 -17.07 -7.19 -1.10
N ARG A 161 -18.03 -7.86 -0.46
CA ARG A 161 -18.06 -8.01 1.01
C ARG A 161 -16.88 -8.83 1.54
N GLN A 162 -16.41 -9.82 0.77
CA GLN A 162 -15.23 -10.60 1.13
C GLN A 162 -13.93 -9.82 0.92
N CYS A 163 -13.83 -8.99 -0.13
CA CYS A 163 -12.73 -8.04 -0.29
C CYS A 163 -12.68 -7.05 0.88
N GLU A 164 -13.82 -6.52 1.33
CA GLU A 164 -13.86 -5.63 2.51
C GLU A 164 -13.35 -6.33 3.78
N ARG A 165 -13.69 -7.61 3.97
CA ARG A 165 -13.18 -8.41 5.09
C ARG A 165 -11.68 -8.67 4.97
N LEU A 166 -11.17 -8.90 3.76
CA LEU A 166 -9.74 -9.03 3.49
C LEU A 166 -9.01 -7.71 3.80
N ALA A 167 -9.53 -6.57 3.33
CA ALA A 167 -9.01 -5.23 3.62
C ALA A 167 -8.88 -5.00 5.13
N LYS A 168 -9.92 -5.33 5.92
CA LYS A 168 -9.89 -5.22 7.39
C LYS A 168 -8.74 -6.01 8.05
N ARG A 169 -8.15 -7.00 7.39
CA ARG A 169 -7.02 -7.78 7.94
C ARG A 169 -5.68 -7.05 7.78
N ALA A 170 -5.51 -6.19 6.78
CA ALA A 170 -4.30 -5.38 6.65
C ALA A 170 -4.07 -4.48 7.88
N ALA A 171 -5.13 -4.00 8.53
CA ALA A 171 -5.03 -3.25 9.78
C ALA A 171 -4.32 -4.04 10.91
N LEU A 172 -4.48 -5.37 10.94
CA LEU A 172 -3.76 -6.21 11.90
C LEU A 172 -2.28 -6.34 11.54
N GLY A 173 -1.94 -6.35 10.25
CA GLY A 173 -0.55 -6.29 9.78
C GLY A 173 0.13 -4.97 10.14
N LEU A 174 -0.55 -3.84 9.90
CA LEU A 174 -0.12 -2.51 10.36
C LEU A 174 0.16 -2.49 11.87
N ALA A 175 -0.78 -3.01 12.67
CA ALA A 175 -0.63 -3.06 14.13
C ALA A 175 0.57 -3.92 14.59
N ARG A 176 0.91 -5.01 13.88
CA ARG A 176 2.09 -5.83 14.20
C ARG A 176 3.41 -5.06 14.03
N THR A 177 3.46 -4.11 13.10
CA THR A 177 4.62 -3.23 12.91
C THR A 177 4.70 -2.10 13.95
N GLY A 178 3.64 -1.88 14.72
CA GLY A 178 3.57 -0.84 15.74
C GLY A 178 2.56 0.28 15.48
N SER A 179 1.83 0.26 14.36
CA SER A 179 0.81 1.29 14.10
C SER A 179 -0.22 1.32 15.22
N THR A 180 -0.58 2.54 15.64
CA THR A 180 -1.70 2.82 16.54
C THR A 180 -2.82 3.59 15.86
N ALA A 181 -2.71 3.85 14.54
CA ALA A 181 -3.63 4.69 13.77
C ALA A 181 -3.93 6.01 14.52
N ARG A 182 -2.87 6.81 14.70
CA ARG A 182 -2.94 8.12 15.41
C ARG A 182 -4.00 9.03 14.78
N ASP A 183 -4.44 10.04 15.53
CA ASP A 183 -5.55 10.91 15.15
C ASP A 183 -5.37 11.58 13.77
N GLY A 184 -4.15 12.03 13.46
CA GLY A 184 -3.79 12.58 12.15
C GLY A 184 -3.39 11.54 11.12
N SER A 185 -3.44 10.24 11.45
CA SER A 185 -2.99 9.14 10.57
C SER A 185 -4.07 8.67 9.61
N GLY A 186 -3.96 9.06 8.33
CA GLY A 186 -4.84 8.58 7.26
C GLY A 186 -4.50 7.16 6.82
N GLU A 187 -4.92 6.14 7.58
CA GLU A 187 -4.67 4.72 7.25
C GLU A 187 -5.85 4.10 6.49
N ILE A 188 -5.72 3.96 5.17
CA ILE A 188 -6.78 3.51 4.27
C ILE A 188 -6.34 2.25 3.53
N ILE A 189 -7.24 1.26 3.46
CA ILE A 189 -6.97 -0.03 2.82
C ILE A 189 -7.97 -0.27 1.69
N VAL A 190 -7.45 -0.63 0.51
CA VAL A 190 -8.23 -1.07 -0.65
C VAL A 190 -7.88 -2.52 -0.93
N ALA A 191 -8.88 -3.37 -1.16
CA ALA A 191 -8.67 -4.76 -1.56
C ALA A 191 -9.48 -5.10 -2.81
N PHE A 192 -8.87 -5.82 -3.75
CA PHE A 192 -9.55 -6.31 -4.95
C PHE A 192 -9.17 -7.76 -5.28
N ALA A 193 -10.08 -8.43 -5.98
CA ALA A 193 -9.89 -9.80 -6.47
C ALA A 193 -9.84 -9.81 -8.00
N THR A 194 -8.99 -10.66 -8.57
CA THR A 194 -8.74 -10.74 -10.01
C THR A 194 -9.40 -11.95 -10.69
N ALA A 195 -9.94 -12.90 -9.90
CA ALA A 195 -10.58 -14.11 -10.41
C ALA A 195 -11.86 -13.86 -11.22
N ASN A 196 -12.61 -12.81 -10.89
CA ASN A 196 -13.82 -12.41 -11.63
C ASN A 196 -13.53 -11.13 -12.42
N ARG A 197 -13.49 -11.21 -13.75
CA ARG A 197 -13.41 -10.03 -14.63
C ARG A 197 -14.82 -9.64 -15.05
N LEU A 198 -15.28 -8.50 -14.54
CA LEU A 198 -16.61 -7.98 -14.87
C LEU A 198 -16.56 -7.25 -16.22
N PRO A 199 -17.52 -7.50 -17.12
CA PRO A 199 -17.58 -6.77 -18.38
C PRO A 199 -17.94 -5.30 -18.11
N ALA A 200 -17.35 -4.39 -18.89
CA ALA A 200 -17.65 -2.96 -18.86
C ALA A 200 -19.15 -2.67 -19.08
N HIS A 201 -19.76 -3.47 -19.95
CA HIS A 201 -21.17 -3.42 -20.28
C HIS A 201 -21.76 -4.81 -20.02
N ALA A 202 -22.45 -4.95 -18.90
CA ALA A 202 -23.22 -6.15 -18.59
C ALA A 202 -24.69 -5.95 -18.99
N GLY A 203 -25.39 -7.05 -19.28
CA GLY A 203 -26.85 -7.06 -19.23
C GLY A 203 -27.35 -6.91 -17.79
N ALA A 204 -28.63 -7.20 -17.55
CA ALA A 204 -29.22 -7.08 -16.21
C ALA A 204 -28.56 -7.99 -15.16
N GLU A 205 -27.92 -9.09 -15.58
CA GLU A 205 -27.38 -10.11 -14.69
C GLU A 205 -25.99 -10.58 -15.13
N ILE A 206 -25.16 -10.93 -14.14
CA ILE A 206 -23.85 -11.56 -14.31
C ILE A 206 -23.70 -12.71 -13.32
N THR A 207 -22.92 -13.72 -13.68
CA THR A 207 -22.51 -14.78 -12.76
C THR A 207 -21.07 -14.57 -12.33
N ILE A 208 -20.81 -14.66 -11.02
CA ILE A 208 -19.47 -14.61 -10.45
C ILE A 208 -19.19 -15.88 -9.63
N ARG A 209 -17.93 -16.28 -9.57
CA ARG A 209 -17.47 -17.33 -8.64
C ARG A 209 -17.09 -16.67 -7.31
N THR A 210 -17.43 -17.29 -6.19
CA THR A 210 -17.05 -16.80 -4.86
C THR A 210 -16.67 -17.96 -3.95
N LEU A 211 -15.71 -17.76 -3.04
CA LEU A 211 -15.48 -18.68 -1.93
C LEU A 211 -16.66 -18.64 -0.97
N ILE A 212 -16.97 -19.78 -0.33
CA ILE A 212 -18.05 -19.87 0.65
C ILE A 212 -17.66 -19.15 1.95
N ASP A 213 -18.65 -18.49 2.57
CA ASP A 213 -18.50 -17.93 3.91
C ASP A 213 -18.76 -18.97 5.00
N GLY A 214 -18.15 -18.76 6.17
CA GLY A 214 -18.33 -19.66 7.30
C GLY A 214 -17.53 -20.95 7.15
N SER A 215 -17.89 -21.95 7.94
CA SER A 215 -17.25 -23.27 7.97
C SER A 215 -17.58 -24.06 6.70
N SER A 216 -16.54 -24.62 6.07
CA SER A 216 -16.67 -25.61 4.99
C SER A 216 -16.63 -27.04 5.55
N GLU A 217 -16.67 -28.06 4.68
CA GLU A 217 -16.42 -29.45 5.08
C GLU A 217 -15.07 -29.55 5.81
N GLY A 218 -15.11 -29.88 7.11
CA GLY A 218 -13.92 -29.86 7.99
C GLY A 218 -13.93 -28.75 9.06
N GLY A 219 -14.97 -27.90 9.11
CA GLY A 219 -15.21 -26.99 10.23
C GLY A 219 -14.42 -25.68 10.19
N THR A 220 -13.53 -25.49 9.21
CA THR A 220 -12.74 -24.26 9.04
C THR A 220 -13.23 -23.42 7.87
N SER A 221 -13.03 -22.10 7.97
CA SER A 221 -13.42 -21.18 6.89
C SER A 221 -12.35 -21.11 5.82
N ALA A 222 -12.80 -21.19 4.56
CA ALA A 222 -11.95 -21.04 3.37
C ALA A 222 -11.23 -19.67 3.30
N LEU A 223 -11.70 -18.67 4.06
CA LEU A 223 -11.14 -17.32 4.06
C LEU A 223 -10.00 -17.13 5.08
N ASN A 224 -9.84 -18.03 6.05
CA ASN A 224 -8.87 -17.83 7.13
C ASN A 224 -7.43 -17.74 6.59
N GLU A 225 -7.08 -18.59 5.65
CA GLU A 225 -5.75 -18.60 5.03
C GLU A 225 -5.49 -17.31 4.23
N LEU A 226 -6.50 -16.79 3.53
CA LEU A 226 -6.41 -15.49 2.85
C LEU A 226 -6.24 -14.34 3.85
N PHE A 227 -6.93 -14.42 5.01
CA PHE A 227 -6.80 -13.42 6.07
C PHE A 227 -5.40 -13.43 6.68
N THR A 228 -4.85 -14.60 7.00
CA THR A 228 -3.47 -14.74 7.45
C THR A 228 -2.50 -14.18 6.41
N GLY A 229 -2.68 -14.57 5.14
CA GLY A 229 -1.86 -14.06 4.04
C GLY A 229 -1.90 -12.54 3.90
N ALA A 230 -3.06 -11.90 4.09
CA ALA A 230 -3.18 -10.45 4.06
C ALA A 230 -2.46 -9.77 5.23
N ILE A 231 -2.50 -10.34 6.43
CA ILE A 231 -1.80 -9.81 7.61
C ILE A 231 -0.30 -9.85 7.36
N GLU A 232 0.22 -11.02 7.00
CA GLU A 232 1.66 -11.24 6.81
C GLU A 232 2.23 -10.47 5.62
N ALA A 233 1.51 -10.43 4.49
CA ALA A 233 1.95 -9.66 3.33
C ALA A 233 1.96 -8.16 3.63
N THR A 234 1.00 -7.65 4.40
CA THR A 234 0.99 -6.23 4.80
C THR A 234 2.15 -5.91 5.74
N GLU A 235 2.34 -6.75 6.77
CA GLU A 235 3.43 -6.62 7.75
C GLU A 235 4.81 -6.59 7.06
N GLU A 236 5.09 -7.57 6.20
CA GLU A 236 6.37 -7.61 5.49
C GLU A 236 6.53 -6.49 4.47
N ALA A 237 5.46 -6.09 3.76
CA ALA A 237 5.54 -4.97 2.81
C ALA A 237 5.96 -3.66 3.50
N ILE A 238 5.51 -3.42 4.73
CA ILE A 238 5.95 -2.25 5.52
C ILE A 238 7.44 -2.37 5.87
N TYR A 239 7.90 -3.55 6.26
CA TYR A 239 9.33 -3.78 6.52
C TYR A 239 10.19 -3.62 5.27
N ASN A 240 9.71 -4.08 4.11
CA ASN A 240 10.40 -3.91 2.85
C ASN A 240 10.48 -2.43 2.44
N ALA A 241 9.42 -1.64 2.65
CA ALA A 241 9.46 -0.20 2.43
C ALA A 241 10.55 0.48 3.27
N LEU A 242 10.63 0.12 4.55
CA LEU A 242 11.62 0.63 5.49
C LEU A 242 13.05 0.22 5.12
N ALA A 243 13.24 -1.04 4.73
CA ALA A 243 14.55 -1.60 4.38
C ALA A 243 15.08 -1.08 3.03
N ALA A 244 14.20 -0.88 2.05
CA ALA A 244 14.56 -0.39 0.71
C ALA A 244 14.75 1.13 0.65
N ALA A 245 14.24 1.87 1.64
CA ALA A 245 14.37 3.32 1.70
C ALA A 245 15.84 3.77 1.88
N VAL A 246 16.18 4.91 1.26
CA VAL A 246 17.51 5.51 1.32
C VAL A 246 17.45 6.89 1.97
N THR A 247 18.49 7.28 2.71
CA THR A 247 18.56 8.61 3.33
C THR A 247 18.36 9.69 2.27
N THR A 248 17.35 10.53 2.46
CA THR A 248 16.90 11.52 1.47
C THR A 248 16.87 12.89 2.09
N ARG A 249 17.36 13.89 1.34
CA ARG A 249 17.30 15.31 1.70
C ARG A 249 16.15 15.96 0.95
N GLY A 250 15.38 16.76 1.65
CA GLY A 250 14.25 17.51 1.11
C GLY A 250 14.50 19.02 1.12
N VAL A 251 13.41 19.76 1.08
CA VAL A 251 13.39 21.23 1.21
C VAL A 251 13.98 21.69 2.54
N GLU A 252 14.44 22.93 2.59
CA GLU A 252 14.86 23.63 3.82
C GLU A 252 15.90 22.87 4.69
N GLY A 253 16.65 21.96 4.09
CA GLY A 253 17.65 21.15 4.78
C GLY A 253 17.08 19.97 5.58
N HIS A 254 15.78 19.67 5.46
CA HIS A 254 15.17 18.49 6.05
C HIS A 254 15.80 17.19 5.55
N VAL A 255 15.91 16.21 6.43
CA VAL A 255 16.52 14.91 6.12
C VAL A 255 15.74 13.81 6.80
N LEU A 256 15.37 12.78 6.03
CA LEU A 256 14.91 11.50 6.57
C LEU A 256 16.00 10.46 6.36
N TYR A 257 16.42 9.83 7.44
CA TYR A 257 17.48 8.81 7.43
C TYR A 257 16.89 7.44 7.16
N ALA A 258 17.54 6.64 6.32
CA ALA A 258 17.25 5.22 6.20
C ALA A 258 17.50 4.51 7.54
N ILE A 259 16.76 3.43 7.80
CA ILE A 259 17.06 2.58 8.97
C ILE A 259 18.47 1.97 8.81
N PRO A 260 19.33 2.03 9.84
CA PRO A 260 20.66 1.41 9.75
C PRO A 260 20.54 -0.12 9.81
N HIS A 261 20.79 -0.79 8.67
CA HIS A 261 20.63 -2.24 8.54
C HIS A 261 21.49 -3.04 9.53
N ASP A 262 22.71 -2.60 9.81
CA ASP A 262 23.60 -3.32 10.74
C ASP A 262 23.06 -3.28 12.17
N ARG A 263 22.62 -2.10 12.64
CA ARG A 263 21.99 -1.95 13.96
C ARG A 263 20.64 -2.68 14.05
N LEU A 264 19.88 -2.71 12.95
CA LEU A 264 18.64 -3.50 12.87
C LEU A 264 18.93 -5.00 13.09
N ARG A 265 19.96 -5.55 12.43
CA ARG A 265 20.36 -6.95 12.64
C ARG A 265 20.80 -7.22 14.07
N GLU A 266 21.55 -6.31 14.69
CA GLU A 266 21.95 -6.42 16.08
C GLU A 266 20.74 -6.44 17.03
N CYS A 267 19.74 -5.58 16.78
CA CYS A 267 18.51 -5.56 17.56
C CYS A 267 17.72 -6.88 17.49
N LEU A 268 17.73 -7.54 16.31
CA LEU A 268 17.01 -8.79 16.06
C LEU A 268 17.79 -10.05 16.49
N ALA A 269 19.07 -9.91 16.86
CA ALA A 269 19.88 -11.01 17.36
C ALA A 269 19.69 -11.28 18.87
N HIS A 270 18.92 -10.44 19.56
CA HIS A 270 18.58 -10.54 20.98
C HIS A 270 17.27 -11.31 21.19
#